data_AF-A0A5N5IRH0-F1
#
_entry.id   AF-A0A5N5IRH0-F1
#
_cell.length_a   1.000
_cell.length_b   1.000
_cell.length_c   1.000
_cell.angle_alpha   90.00
_cell.angle_beta   90.00
_cell.angle_gamma   90.00
#
_symmetry.space_group_name_H-M   'P 1'
#
loop_
_entity.id
_entity.type
_entity.pdbx_description
1 polymer ?
#
loop_
_entity_poly.entity_id
_entity_poly.type
_entity_poly.pdbx_seq_one_letter_code
_entity_poly.pdbx_strand_id
1 'polypeptide(L)'
;MNTHFPYFGKIFLTKSFIMYYKKAMEIIDDFLEKNEFSEFDDDVKGSLTYYLKFKQIRINPQDEASVPLGASKIYGLPHLPDSIKFPLGLNFIAQFNCSELKPYDVDDILPDKGIFYFFVDDSGVETSCHYYDGPLNELKIQDYPEQKGKLFYEKKFRIEPRTISFEESEILVMETDSYWEEELGDLSSDLIDELQQELGDHLILDDEDEGGHIISGDYLFGDACFYQGDAEDEYDDYYSSLVFFCFGMGEGHVNFFIKNAKLDVNKDINKQIVGVYSGT
;
A
#
# COMPACT_ATOMS: atom_id res chain seq x y z
N MET A 1 -42.19 19.55 -25.17
CA MET A 1 -42.65 18.44 -24.32
C MET A 1 -42.21 17.13 -24.96
N ASN A 2 -41.12 16.55 -24.46
CA ASN A 2 -41.05 15.13 -24.10
C ASN A 2 -39.63 14.85 -23.62
N THR A 3 -39.56 14.69 -22.30
CA THR A 3 -38.44 14.25 -21.49
C THR A 3 -38.22 12.75 -21.68
N HIS A 4 -37.01 12.32 -22.01
CA HIS A 4 -36.57 10.95 -21.80
C HIS A 4 -35.07 10.86 -21.50
N PHE A 5 -34.78 10.73 -20.21
CA PHE A 5 -33.78 9.85 -19.61
C PHE A 5 -34.36 9.41 -18.24
N PRO A 6 -33.94 8.30 -17.60
CA PRO A 6 -32.92 7.33 -18.02
C PRO A 6 -33.40 5.86 -17.97
N TYR A 7 -32.66 4.99 -18.67
CA TYR A 7 -32.64 3.57 -18.38
C TYR A 7 -31.82 3.35 -17.10
N PHE A 8 -32.53 3.10 -16.00
CA PHE A 8 -31.99 2.37 -14.86
C PHE A 8 -32.05 0.87 -15.16
N GLY A 9 -30.97 0.17 -14.83
CA GLY A 9 -31.00 -1.28 -14.64
C GLY A 9 -29.83 -2.02 -15.28
N LYS A 10 -28.89 -2.47 -14.45
CA LYS A 10 -28.73 -3.90 -14.16
C LYS A 10 -27.72 -4.11 -13.02
N ILE A 11 -28.29 -4.50 -11.88
CA ILE A 11 -27.85 -5.57 -10.97
C ILE A 11 -26.35 -5.93 -11.11
N PHE A 12 -25.52 -5.39 -10.21
CA PHE A 12 -24.26 -6.03 -9.88
C PHE A 12 -24.59 -7.30 -9.10
N LEU A 13 -24.35 -8.46 -9.73
CA LEU A 13 -24.04 -9.67 -9.00
C LEU A 13 -22.79 -9.33 -8.17
N THR A 14 -22.94 -9.26 -6.85
CA THR A 14 -21.82 -9.20 -5.92
C THR A 14 -20.95 -10.42 -6.18
N LYS A 15 -19.86 -10.25 -6.95
CA LYS A 15 -18.71 -11.14 -6.79
C LYS A 15 -18.44 -11.15 -5.29
N SER A 16 -18.52 -12.32 -4.66
CA SER A 16 -18.01 -12.48 -3.31
C SER A 16 -16.55 -12.02 -3.38
N PHE A 17 -16.26 -10.87 -2.77
CA PHE A 17 -14.90 -10.37 -2.66
C PHE A 17 -14.22 -11.31 -1.67
N ILE A 18 -13.49 -12.29 -2.19
CA ILE A 18 -12.67 -13.18 -1.38
C ILE A 18 -11.39 -12.40 -1.12
N MET A 19 -11.15 -12.03 0.13
CA MET A 19 -9.83 -11.57 0.56
C MET A 19 -8.94 -12.79 0.71
N TYR A 20 -7.86 -12.84 -0.07
CA TYR A 20 -6.92 -13.97 -0.02
C TYR A 20 -6.28 -14.12 1.36
N TYR A 21 -5.98 -13.00 2.03
CA TYR A 21 -5.48 -13.02 3.40
C TYR A 21 -6.42 -13.77 4.35
N LYS A 22 -7.71 -13.41 4.34
CA LYS A 22 -8.70 -14.06 5.20
C LYS A 22 -8.83 -15.56 4.88
N LYS A 23 -8.81 -15.91 3.60
CA LYS A 23 -8.85 -17.32 3.17
C LYS A 23 -7.62 -18.09 3.65
N ALA A 24 -6.43 -17.50 3.60
CA ALA A 24 -5.21 -18.10 4.12
C ALA A 24 -5.32 -18.36 5.63
N MET A 25 -5.84 -17.39 6.40
CA MET A 25 -6.08 -17.56 7.84
C MET A 25 -7.04 -18.73 8.11
N GLU A 26 -8.16 -18.80 7.37
CA GLU A 26 -9.14 -19.90 7.51
C GLU A 26 -8.50 -21.28 7.18
N ILE A 27 -7.65 -21.36 6.15
CA ILE A 27 -6.92 -22.59 5.80
C ILE A 27 -5.95 -22.99 6.91
N ILE A 28 -5.18 -22.04 7.45
CA ILE A 28 -4.23 -22.29 8.54
C ILE A 28 -4.97 -22.77 9.79
N ASP A 29 -6.03 -22.07 10.20
CA ASP A 29 -6.87 -22.44 11.34
C ASP A 29 -7.37 -23.88 11.20
N ASP A 30 -8.02 -24.20 10.09
CA ASP A 30 -8.58 -25.52 9.81
C ASP A 30 -7.48 -26.60 9.74
N PHE A 31 -6.32 -26.28 9.17
CA PHE A 31 -5.19 -27.20 9.05
C PHE A 31 -4.54 -27.52 10.40
N LEU A 32 -4.33 -26.51 11.24
CA LEU A 32 -3.71 -26.72 12.54
C LEU A 32 -4.68 -27.43 13.49
N GLU A 33 -5.98 -27.08 13.46
CA GLU A 33 -6.99 -27.78 14.27
C GLU A 33 -7.11 -29.26 13.86
N LYS A 34 -7.20 -29.57 12.55
CA LYS A 34 -7.39 -30.96 12.09
C LYS A 34 -6.19 -31.87 12.37
N ASN A 35 -4.99 -31.30 12.50
CA ASN A 35 -3.75 -32.03 12.73
C ASN A 35 -3.27 -31.98 14.19
N GLU A 36 -4.01 -31.33 15.10
CA GLU A 36 -3.64 -31.16 16.52
C GLU A 36 -2.36 -30.32 16.76
N PHE A 37 -2.16 -29.23 15.98
CA PHE A 37 -1.03 -28.29 16.06
C PHE A 37 -1.47 -26.82 16.33
N SER A 38 -2.64 -26.60 16.93
CA SER A 38 -3.17 -25.25 17.18
C SER A 38 -2.28 -24.36 18.05
N GLU A 39 -1.31 -24.92 18.77
CA GLU A 39 -0.31 -24.16 19.53
C GLU A 39 0.66 -23.34 18.66
N PHE A 40 0.81 -23.68 17.38
CA PHE A 40 1.68 -22.98 16.42
C PHE A 40 0.93 -21.93 15.58
N ASP A 41 -0.32 -21.62 15.92
CA ASP A 41 -1.16 -20.69 15.16
C ASP A 41 -0.50 -19.32 14.97
N ASP A 42 0.04 -18.76 16.06
CA ASP A 42 0.70 -17.45 16.04
C ASP A 42 2.01 -17.50 15.21
N ASP A 43 2.75 -18.61 15.26
CA ASP A 43 4.01 -18.77 14.52
C ASP A 43 3.77 -18.89 13.01
N VAL A 44 2.80 -19.72 12.61
CA VAL A 44 2.45 -19.94 11.18
C VAL A 44 1.78 -18.71 10.59
N LYS A 45 0.90 -18.01 11.33
CA LYS A 45 0.31 -16.76 10.85
C LYS A 45 1.31 -15.62 10.87
N GLY A 46 2.25 -15.64 11.82
CA GLY A 46 3.32 -14.66 11.94
C GLY A 46 4.31 -14.70 10.78
N SER A 47 4.47 -15.84 10.11
CA SER A 47 5.31 -15.98 8.91
C SER A 47 4.65 -15.44 7.64
N LEU A 48 3.38 -15.03 7.69
CA LEU A 48 2.66 -14.47 6.55
C LEU A 48 2.66 -12.93 6.55
N THR A 49 3.35 -12.35 5.59
CA THR A 49 3.30 -10.92 5.31
C THR A 49 2.29 -10.62 4.20
N TYR A 50 1.37 -9.69 4.47
CA TYR A 50 0.38 -9.22 3.50
C TYR A 50 0.84 -7.95 2.77
N TYR A 51 0.82 -8.02 1.45
CA TYR A 51 1.09 -6.90 0.56
C TYR A 51 -0.13 -6.61 -0.31
N LEU A 52 -0.45 -5.33 -0.46
CA LEU A 52 -1.41 -4.85 -1.44
C LEU A 52 -0.67 -4.15 -2.58
N LYS A 53 -0.48 -4.88 -3.68
CA LYS A 53 -0.06 -4.24 -4.94
C LYS A 53 -1.25 -3.47 -5.51
N PHE A 54 -1.04 -2.81 -6.63
CA PHE A 54 -2.15 -2.21 -7.35
C PHE A 54 -1.82 -1.98 -8.81
N LYS A 55 -2.86 -2.06 -9.64
CA LYS A 55 -2.73 -1.82 -11.07
C LYS A 55 -2.72 -0.33 -11.34
N GLN A 56 -1.66 0.12 -12.01
CA GLN A 56 -1.54 1.50 -12.49
C GLN A 56 -1.94 1.60 -13.96
N ILE A 57 -2.88 2.48 -14.26
CA ILE A 57 -3.32 2.75 -15.63
C ILE A 57 -2.92 4.17 -15.99
N ARG A 58 -2.00 4.31 -16.95
CA ARG A 58 -1.58 5.61 -17.46
C ARG A 58 -2.75 6.36 -18.08
N ILE A 59 -2.83 7.64 -17.76
CA ILE A 59 -3.79 8.60 -18.29
C ILE A 59 -3.02 9.60 -19.16
N ASN A 60 -3.65 10.06 -20.23
CA ASN A 60 -3.13 11.23 -20.93
C ASN A 60 -3.26 12.47 -20.01
N PRO A 61 -2.20 13.28 -19.81
CA PRO A 61 -2.28 14.49 -18.99
C PRO A 61 -3.42 15.45 -19.35
N GLN A 62 -3.84 15.49 -20.62
CA GLN A 62 -4.97 16.33 -21.05
C GLN A 62 -6.32 15.84 -20.54
N ASP A 63 -6.41 14.56 -20.19
CA ASP A 63 -7.62 13.90 -19.71
C ASP A 63 -7.62 13.76 -18.19
N GLU A 64 -6.62 14.29 -17.48
CA GLU A 64 -6.51 14.16 -16.02
C GLU A 64 -7.71 14.75 -15.28
N ALA A 65 -8.33 15.80 -15.83
CA ALA A 65 -9.56 16.38 -15.29
C ALA A 65 -10.79 15.44 -15.36
N SER A 66 -10.69 14.31 -16.06
CA SER A 66 -11.73 13.27 -16.07
C SER A 66 -11.66 12.31 -14.88
N VAL A 67 -10.55 12.31 -14.13
CA VAL A 67 -10.42 11.50 -12.92
C VAL A 67 -11.36 12.05 -11.85
N PRO A 68 -12.21 11.21 -11.22
CA PRO A 68 -13.06 11.66 -10.13
C PRO A 68 -12.25 12.30 -9.00
N LEU A 69 -12.72 13.45 -8.50
CA LEU A 69 -12.07 14.13 -7.37
C LEU A 69 -11.98 13.22 -6.15
N GLY A 70 -10.78 13.13 -5.60
CA GLY A 70 -10.50 12.29 -4.44
C GLY A 70 -10.30 10.81 -4.72
N ALA A 71 -10.36 10.35 -5.98
CA ALA A 71 -10.00 8.96 -6.33
C ALA A 71 -8.51 8.68 -6.07
N SER A 72 -8.14 7.43 -5.80
CA SER A 72 -6.73 7.05 -5.67
C SER A 72 -5.99 7.19 -7.00
N LYS A 73 -4.81 7.81 -6.96
CA LYS A 73 -3.96 8.02 -8.14
C LYS A 73 -2.51 8.22 -7.75
N ILE A 74 -1.62 7.95 -8.70
CA ILE A 74 -0.19 8.21 -8.60
C ILE A 74 0.21 9.20 -9.70
N TYR A 75 1.13 10.10 -9.35
CA TYR A 75 1.66 11.14 -10.22
C TYR A 75 0.58 12.09 -10.78
N GLY A 76 1.01 13.03 -11.61
CA GLY A 76 0.19 14.11 -12.14
C GLY A 76 -0.06 15.21 -11.12
N LEU A 77 -1.28 15.74 -11.14
CA LEU A 77 -1.73 16.82 -10.27
C LEU A 77 -2.59 16.25 -9.12
N PRO A 78 -2.31 16.61 -7.85
CA PRO A 78 -3.11 16.13 -6.73
C PRO A 78 -4.48 16.83 -6.65
N HIS A 79 -5.45 16.13 -6.07
CA HIS A 79 -6.75 16.67 -5.69
C HIS A 79 -6.70 17.25 -4.28
N LEU A 80 -6.25 18.49 -4.12
CA LEU A 80 -6.08 19.10 -2.79
C LEU A 80 -7.22 20.08 -2.46
N PRO A 81 -7.68 20.12 -1.20
CA PRO A 81 -8.54 21.20 -0.70
C PRO A 81 -7.73 22.49 -0.52
N ASP A 82 -8.40 23.64 -0.38
CA ASP A 82 -7.73 24.92 -0.08
C ASP A 82 -7.01 24.93 1.28
N SER A 83 -7.40 24.03 2.20
CA SER A 83 -6.80 23.89 3.53
C SER A 83 -5.42 23.22 3.50
N ILE A 84 -5.09 22.46 2.45
CA ILE A 84 -3.78 21.83 2.28
C ILE A 84 -3.04 22.59 1.19
N LYS A 85 -1.92 23.21 1.58
CA LYS A 85 -1.02 23.86 0.63
C LYS A 85 -0.12 22.80 0.02
N PHE A 86 0.02 22.82 -1.30
CA PHE A 86 1.03 22.02 -2.00
C PHE A 86 2.43 22.31 -1.40
N PRO A 87 3.15 21.29 -0.88
CA PRO A 87 4.48 21.49 -0.30
C PRO A 87 5.50 22.02 -1.32
N LEU A 88 6.17 23.13 -0.99
CA LEU A 88 7.21 23.67 -1.87
C LEU A 88 8.43 22.76 -1.88
N GLY A 89 8.82 22.29 -3.06
CA GLY A 89 10.07 21.57 -3.31
C GLY A 89 9.86 20.08 -3.45
N LEU A 90 8.66 19.61 -3.13
CA LEU A 90 8.29 18.20 -3.20
C LEU A 90 7.44 17.92 -4.43
N ASN A 91 7.61 16.74 -5.00
CA ASN A 91 6.81 16.15 -6.04
C ASN A 91 5.60 15.43 -5.43
N PHE A 92 4.45 15.52 -6.09
CA PHE A 92 3.32 14.67 -5.77
C PHE A 92 3.58 13.24 -6.24
N ILE A 93 3.48 12.28 -5.33
CA ILE A 93 3.71 10.86 -5.62
C ILE A 93 2.40 10.11 -5.70
N ALA A 94 1.58 10.18 -4.66
CA ALA A 94 0.34 9.42 -4.59
C ALA A 94 -0.71 10.14 -3.76
N GLN A 95 -1.98 9.89 -4.10
CA GLN A 95 -3.09 10.07 -3.17
C GLN A 95 -3.85 8.76 -3.07
N PHE A 96 -4.26 8.40 -1.86
CA PHE A 96 -5.01 7.18 -1.59
C PHE A 96 -6.30 7.52 -0.84
N ASN A 97 -7.42 7.12 -1.41
CA ASN A 97 -8.73 7.25 -0.79
C ASN A 97 -8.95 6.08 0.16
N CYS A 98 -9.14 6.37 1.45
CA CYS A 98 -9.26 5.34 2.46
C CYS A 98 -10.51 4.48 2.26
N SER A 99 -11.59 5.03 1.68
CA SER A 99 -12.78 4.25 1.38
C SER A 99 -12.56 3.23 0.24
N GLU A 100 -11.58 3.47 -0.64
CA GLU A 100 -11.16 2.50 -1.67
C GLU A 100 -10.21 1.45 -1.08
N LEU A 101 -9.39 1.82 -0.10
CA LEU A 101 -8.43 0.93 0.58
C LEU A 101 -9.05 0.09 1.69
N LYS A 102 -10.10 0.56 2.36
CA LYS A 102 -10.63 -0.08 3.57
C LYS A 102 -10.97 -1.57 3.42
N PRO A 103 -11.51 -2.03 2.27
CA PRO A 103 -11.76 -3.46 2.06
C PRO A 103 -10.48 -4.34 2.06
N TYR A 104 -9.29 -3.74 1.96
CA TYR A 104 -8.00 -4.39 1.87
C TYR A 104 -7.11 -4.14 3.11
N ASP A 105 -7.61 -3.39 4.09
CA ASP A 105 -6.91 -3.01 5.33
C ASP A 105 -7.10 -4.12 6.39
N VAL A 106 -6.31 -5.18 6.26
CA VAL A 106 -6.44 -6.41 7.08
C VAL A 106 -6.24 -6.16 8.58
N ASP A 107 -5.40 -5.18 8.91
CA ASP A 107 -5.03 -4.82 10.28
C ASP A 107 -5.88 -3.69 10.87
N ASP A 108 -6.87 -3.19 10.11
CA ASP A 108 -7.78 -2.12 10.53
C ASP A 108 -7.06 -0.83 10.97
N ILE A 109 -5.92 -0.49 10.33
CA ILE A 109 -5.08 0.65 10.74
C ILE A 109 -5.51 1.97 10.12
N LEU A 110 -6.22 1.92 8.98
CA LEU A 110 -6.61 3.11 8.23
C LEU A 110 -7.99 3.62 8.69
N PRO A 111 -8.24 4.95 8.62
CA PRO A 111 -9.58 5.48 8.83
C PRO A 111 -10.55 4.97 7.75
N ASP A 112 -11.86 4.90 8.06
CA ASP A 112 -12.88 4.47 7.09
C ASP A 112 -12.99 5.36 5.84
N LYS A 113 -12.58 6.62 5.98
CA LYS A 113 -12.73 7.66 4.97
C LYS A 113 -11.62 8.69 5.06
N GLY A 114 -11.59 9.56 4.06
CA GLY A 114 -10.57 10.57 3.86
C GLY A 114 -9.50 10.13 2.87
N ILE A 115 -8.54 11.01 2.62
CA ILE A 115 -7.54 10.86 1.57
C ILE A 115 -6.17 11.18 2.14
N PHE A 116 -5.22 10.28 1.97
CA PHE A 116 -3.81 10.54 2.21
C PHE A 116 -3.14 11.07 0.95
N TYR A 117 -2.18 11.98 1.12
CA TYR A 117 -1.37 12.55 0.04
C TYR A 117 0.10 12.42 0.40
N PHE A 118 0.91 11.93 -0.53
CA PHE A 118 2.32 11.64 -0.35
C PHE A 118 3.15 12.50 -1.28
N PHE A 119 4.16 13.14 -0.71
CA PHE A 119 5.08 14.03 -1.41
C PHE A 119 6.53 13.72 -1.05
N VAL A 120 7.43 13.92 -2.00
CA VAL A 120 8.88 13.68 -1.84
C VAL A 120 9.70 14.65 -2.70
N ASP A 121 10.90 15.03 -2.28
CA ASP A 121 11.81 15.80 -3.12
C ASP A 121 12.38 14.97 -4.30
N ASP A 122 13.40 15.47 -4.99
CA ASP A 122 14.07 14.75 -6.08
C ASP A 122 15.11 13.74 -5.59
N SER A 123 15.46 13.77 -4.30
CA SER A 123 16.46 12.90 -3.69
C SER A 123 15.88 11.71 -2.94
N GLY A 124 14.58 11.75 -2.63
CA GLY A 124 13.92 10.76 -1.76
C GLY A 124 13.99 11.12 -0.27
N VAL A 125 14.80 12.10 0.12
CA VAL A 125 15.14 12.38 1.52
C VAL A 125 14.07 13.23 2.20
N GLU A 126 13.67 14.34 1.59
CA GLU A 126 12.60 15.17 2.15
C GLU A 126 11.23 14.62 1.75
N THR A 127 10.41 14.28 2.75
CA THR A 127 9.07 13.72 2.54
C THR A 127 8.01 14.50 3.30
N SER A 128 6.76 14.45 2.82
CA SER A 128 5.61 15.04 3.50
C SER A 128 4.36 14.21 3.26
N CYS A 129 3.55 14.04 4.31
CA CYS A 129 2.26 13.35 4.24
C CYS A 129 1.14 14.25 4.76
N HIS A 130 0.03 14.27 4.04
CA HIS A 130 -1.16 15.01 4.46
C HIS A 130 -2.38 14.11 4.46
N TYR A 131 -3.35 14.44 5.32
CA TYR A 131 -4.64 13.75 5.39
C TYR A 131 -5.78 14.75 5.28
N TYR A 132 -6.84 14.37 4.58
CA TYR A 132 -8.06 15.16 4.45
C TYR A 132 -9.31 14.28 4.51
N ASP A 133 -10.22 14.58 5.44
CA ASP A 133 -11.53 13.92 5.60
C ASP A 133 -12.71 14.89 5.41
N GLY A 134 -12.49 15.97 4.65
CA GLY A 134 -13.55 16.92 4.34
C GLY A 134 -14.34 16.53 3.07
N PRO A 135 -15.31 17.37 2.68
CA PRO A 135 -16.16 17.13 1.51
C PRO A 135 -15.37 17.06 0.18
N LEU A 136 -15.65 16.05 -0.65
CA LEU A 136 -15.00 15.90 -1.96
C LEU A 136 -15.19 17.10 -2.92
N ASN A 137 -16.26 17.89 -2.73
CA ASN A 137 -16.53 19.07 -3.55
C ASN A 137 -15.66 20.29 -3.19
N GLU A 138 -14.89 20.23 -2.10
CA GLU A 138 -13.86 21.23 -1.77
C GLU A 138 -12.51 20.92 -2.44
N LEU A 139 -12.34 19.69 -2.93
CA LEU A 139 -11.13 19.28 -3.63
C LEU A 139 -11.02 19.97 -4.98
N LYS A 140 -9.79 20.33 -5.35
CA LYS A 140 -9.46 20.91 -6.64
C LYS A 140 -8.21 20.25 -7.17
N ILE A 141 -8.13 20.10 -8.49
CA ILE A 141 -6.87 19.74 -9.14
C ILE A 141 -5.92 20.93 -8.93
N GLN A 142 -4.83 20.71 -8.18
CA GLN A 142 -3.84 21.75 -7.92
C GLN A 142 -2.61 21.55 -8.81
N ASP A 143 -2.24 22.61 -9.53
CA ASP A 143 -0.98 22.63 -10.28
C ASP A 143 0.22 22.77 -9.32
N TYR A 144 1.38 22.33 -9.79
CA TYR A 144 2.64 22.50 -9.08
C TYR A 144 2.91 23.98 -8.83
N PRO A 145 3.26 24.38 -7.59
CA PRO A 145 3.45 25.79 -7.28
C PRO A 145 4.67 26.33 -8.04
N GLU A 146 4.54 27.54 -8.58
CA GLU A 146 5.65 28.24 -9.23
C GLU A 146 6.79 28.45 -8.24
N GLN A 147 8.01 28.04 -8.63
CA GLN A 147 9.21 28.25 -7.84
C GLN A 147 10.28 28.99 -8.62
N LYS A 148 10.91 29.96 -7.96
CA LYS A 148 12.09 30.67 -8.47
C LYS A 148 13.34 29.96 -7.97
N GLY A 149 14.07 29.23 -8.83
CA GLY A 149 15.33 28.59 -8.44
C GLY A 149 15.63 27.29 -9.18
N LYS A 150 16.53 26.48 -8.60
CA LYS A 150 17.03 25.18 -9.11
C LYS A 150 16.29 23.95 -8.55
N LEU A 151 15.27 24.14 -7.72
CA LEU A 151 14.42 23.02 -7.30
C LEU A 151 13.55 22.64 -8.51
N PHE A 152 13.95 21.59 -9.21
CA PHE A 152 13.23 21.12 -10.37
C PHE A 152 12.29 20.00 -9.92
N TYR A 153 10.99 20.20 -10.11
CA TYR A 153 10.07 19.07 -10.04
C TYR A 153 10.43 18.06 -11.13
N GLU A 154 10.51 16.78 -10.76
CA GLU A 154 10.83 15.76 -11.73
C GLU A 154 9.69 15.66 -12.73
N LYS A 155 10.00 15.93 -14.00
CA LYS A 155 9.00 16.03 -15.06
C LYS A 155 8.12 14.78 -15.14
N LYS A 156 8.70 13.58 -14.93
CA LYS A 156 7.99 12.29 -14.97
C LYS A 156 6.80 12.25 -14.00
N PHE A 157 6.97 12.77 -12.78
CA PHE A 157 5.93 12.74 -11.76
C PHE A 157 4.79 13.70 -12.08
N ARG A 158 5.01 14.71 -12.93
CA ARG A 158 3.95 15.64 -13.36
C ARG A 158 3.25 15.20 -14.65
N ILE A 159 3.96 14.58 -15.59
CA ILE A 159 3.43 14.33 -16.95
C ILE A 159 2.98 12.89 -17.19
N GLU A 160 3.11 12.00 -16.22
CA GLU A 160 2.66 10.60 -16.32
C GLU A 160 1.60 10.26 -15.27
N PRO A 161 0.44 10.96 -15.22
CA PRO A 161 -0.62 10.62 -14.28
C PRO A 161 -1.12 9.19 -14.48
N ARG A 162 -1.45 8.52 -13.37
CA ARG A 162 -1.95 7.14 -13.38
C ARG A 162 -3.12 7.00 -12.42
N THR A 163 -4.23 6.43 -12.88
CA THR A 163 -5.28 5.93 -11.97
C THR A 163 -4.86 4.59 -11.38
N ILE A 164 -5.41 4.27 -10.21
CA ILE A 164 -5.12 3.04 -9.49
C ILE A 164 -6.37 2.17 -9.42
N SER A 165 -6.19 0.85 -9.48
CA SER A 165 -7.18 -0.15 -9.10
C SER A 165 -6.54 -1.19 -8.19
N PHE A 166 -7.24 -1.59 -7.13
CA PHE A 166 -6.80 -2.58 -6.14
C PHE A 166 -7.34 -4.00 -6.44
N GLU A 167 -8.12 -4.16 -7.52
CA GLU A 167 -8.69 -5.47 -7.88
C GLU A 167 -7.60 -6.53 -8.08
N GLU A 168 -7.77 -7.71 -7.47
CA GLU A 168 -6.89 -8.89 -7.64
C GLU A 168 -5.41 -8.57 -7.36
N SER A 169 -5.14 -7.67 -6.40
CA SER A 169 -3.78 -7.15 -6.15
C SER A 169 -3.19 -7.56 -4.80
N GLU A 170 -3.88 -8.38 -4.02
CA GLU A 170 -3.37 -8.97 -2.78
C GLU A 170 -2.26 -9.96 -3.09
N ILE A 171 -1.16 -9.90 -2.35
CA ILE A 171 -0.06 -10.85 -2.38
C ILE A 171 0.28 -11.21 -0.94
N LEU A 172 0.45 -12.49 -0.69
CA LEU A 172 0.88 -13.06 0.57
C LEU A 172 2.28 -13.62 0.37
N VAL A 173 3.19 -13.23 1.25
CA VAL A 173 4.54 -13.80 1.30
C VAL A 173 4.62 -14.64 2.57
N MET A 174 4.92 -15.92 2.43
CA MET A 174 5.13 -16.83 3.55
C MET A 174 6.62 -17.12 3.69
N GLU A 175 7.19 -16.77 4.84
CA GLU A 175 8.56 -17.13 5.21
C GLU A 175 8.64 -18.65 5.44
N THR A 176 9.50 -19.30 4.66
CA THR A 176 9.82 -20.73 4.76
C THR A 176 11.16 -20.94 5.47
N ASP A 177 11.44 -22.18 5.86
CA ASP A 177 12.61 -22.54 6.70
C ASP A 177 12.60 -21.88 8.08
N SER A 178 11.39 -21.60 8.58
CA SER A 178 11.15 -20.99 9.89
C SER A 178 10.83 -22.03 10.97
N TYR A 179 10.79 -21.60 12.23
CA TYR A 179 10.64 -22.49 13.40
C TYR A 179 9.44 -23.44 13.33
N TRP A 180 8.29 -22.96 12.84
CA TRP A 180 7.08 -23.79 12.76
C TRP A 180 7.23 -24.93 11.75
N GLU A 181 8.04 -24.79 10.70
CA GLU A 181 8.28 -25.86 9.74
C GLU A 181 9.04 -27.03 10.37
N GLU A 182 10.04 -26.74 11.19
CA GLU A 182 10.78 -27.77 11.92
C GLU A 182 9.88 -28.58 12.85
N GLU A 183 8.90 -27.93 13.48
CA GLU A 183 7.98 -28.54 14.44
C GLU A 183 6.84 -29.31 13.76
N LEU A 184 6.32 -28.80 12.64
CA LEU A 184 5.31 -29.50 11.83
C LEU A 184 5.91 -30.67 11.03
N GLY A 185 7.22 -30.61 10.71
CA GLY A 185 7.91 -31.64 9.94
C GLY A 185 7.26 -31.84 8.56
N ASP A 186 6.99 -33.08 8.17
CA ASP A 186 6.38 -33.39 6.87
C ASP A 186 5.03 -32.68 6.64
N LEU A 187 4.33 -32.26 7.71
CA LEU A 187 3.06 -31.54 7.60
C LEU A 187 3.22 -30.08 7.13
N SER A 188 4.41 -29.47 7.23
CA SER A 188 4.63 -28.11 6.74
C SER A 188 4.40 -28.05 5.22
N SER A 189 4.92 -29.05 4.50
CA SER A 189 4.74 -29.20 3.06
C SER A 189 3.27 -29.43 2.69
N ASP A 190 2.52 -30.21 3.48
CA ASP A 190 1.09 -30.43 3.25
C ASP A 190 0.27 -29.12 3.43
N LEU A 191 0.63 -28.30 4.41
CA LEU A 191 0.00 -26.99 4.61
C LEU A 191 0.31 -26.04 3.46
N ILE A 192 1.58 -25.96 3.04
CA ILE A 192 2.01 -25.13 1.92
C ILE A 192 1.29 -25.55 0.64
N ASP A 193 1.18 -26.86 0.36
CA ASP A 193 0.45 -27.39 -0.80
C ASP A 193 -1.04 -26.99 -0.76
N GLU A 194 -1.68 -27.03 0.41
CA GLU A 194 -3.08 -26.62 0.58
C GLU A 194 -3.27 -25.12 0.34
N LEU A 195 -2.37 -24.29 0.87
CA LEU A 195 -2.36 -22.85 0.64
C LEU A 195 -2.11 -22.53 -0.84
N GLN A 196 -1.12 -23.15 -1.49
CA GLN A 196 -0.82 -22.95 -2.90
C GLN A 196 -1.98 -23.38 -3.80
N GLN A 197 -2.64 -24.49 -3.50
CA GLN A 197 -3.80 -24.96 -4.25
C GLN A 197 -4.95 -23.95 -4.23
N GLU A 198 -5.17 -23.31 -3.08
CA GLU A 198 -6.31 -22.42 -2.85
C GLU A 198 -6.04 -20.94 -3.18
N LEU A 199 -4.79 -20.50 -3.09
CA LEU A 199 -4.37 -19.10 -3.27
C LEU A 199 -3.65 -18.88 -4.62
N GLY A 200 -3.03 -19.91 -5.19
CA GLY A 200 -2.32 -19.83 -6.47
C GLY A 200 -1.24 -18.76 -6.48
N ASP A 201 -1.21 -17.94 -7.54
CA ASP A 201 -0.21 -16.87 -7.76
C ASP A 201 -0.27 -15.73 -6.70
N HIS A 202 -1.23 -15.78 -5.77
CA HIS A 202 -1.33 -14.83 -4.67
C HIS A 202 -0.47 -15.21 -3.47
N LEU A 203 0.06 -16.44 -3.41
CA LEU A 203 1.03 -16.86 -2.39
C LEU A 203 2.41 -16.95 -3.01
N ILE A 204 3.40 -16.37 -2.34
CA ILE A 204 4.81 -16.52 -2.66
C ILE A 204 5.53 -17.04 -1.43
N LEU A 205 6.44 -17.99 -1.62
CA LEU A 205 7.28 -18.54 -0.55
C LEU A 205 8.61 -17.79 -0.55
N ASP A 206 9.08 -17.39 0.63
CA ASP A 206 10.38 -16.74 0.87
C ASP A 206 11.32 -17.65 1.64
N ASP A 207 12.33 -18.14 0.95
CA ASP A 207 13.47 -18.83 1.54
C ASP A 207 14.54 -17.78 1.83
N GLU A 208 14.80 -17.52 3.12
CA GLU A 208 15.79 -16.53 3.57
C GLU A 208 17.18 -16.73 2.93
N ASP A 209 17.54 -17.97 2.56
CA ASP A 209 18.85 -18.30 1.99
C ASP A 209 19.00 -17.83 0.53
N GLU A 210 17.91 -17.54 -0.20
CA GLU A 210 17.95 -17.11 -1.62
C GLU A 210 18.02 -15.59 -1.83
N GLY A 211 18.05 -14.80 -0.75
CA GLY A 211 18.27 -13.35 -0.82
C GLY A 211 16.98 -12.51 -0.93
N GLY A 212 16.01 -12.79 -0.05
CA GLY A 212 15.30 -11.84 0.81
C GLY A 212 14.48 -10.68 0.22
N HIS A 213 14.25 -10.59 -1.09
CA HIS A 213 13.42 -9.51 -1.66
C HIS A 213 12.48 -10.00 -2.76
N ILE A 214 11.34 -10.56 -2.34
CA ILE A 214 10.34 -11.10 -3.24
C ILE A 214 9.50 -10.01 -3.93
N ILE A 215 9.15 -8.96 -3.19
CA ILE A 215 8.24 -7.93 -3.68
C ILE A 215 9.06 -6.75 -4.21
N SER A 216 8.81 -6.37 -5.46
CA SER A 216 9.37 -5.16 -6.08
C SER A 216 8.27 -4.24 -6.63
N GLY A 217 8.61 -2.97 -6.77
CA GLY A 217 7.74 -1.93 -7.32
C GLY A 217 6.90 -1.23 -6.26
N ASP A 218 5.76 -0.69 -6.67
CA ASP A 218 4.91 0.11 -5.80
C ASP A 218 3.83 -0.77 -5.14
N TYR A 219 3.70 -0.66 -3.82
CA TYR A 219 2.73 -1.43 -3.02
C TYR A 219 2.36 -0.70 -1.73
N LEU A 220 1.32 -1.19 -1.07
CA LEU A 220 0.87 -0.78 0.26
C LEU A 220 1.00 -1.97 1.21
N PHE A 221 1.25 -1.71 2.50
CA PHE A 221 1.43 -2.73 3.54
C PHE A 221 2.65 -3.65 3.32
N GLY A 222 2.87 -4.55 4.28
CA GLY A 222 3.99 -5.49 4.30
C GLY A 222 5.31 -4.86 4.76
N ASP A 223 6.41 -5.45 4.31
CA ASP A 223 7.76 -5.04 4.71
C ASP A 223 8.39 -4.07 3.72
N ALA A 224 9.43 -3.37 4.15
CA ALA A 224 10.11 -2.38 3.32
C ALA A 224 11.07 -3.04 2.32
N CYS A 225 11.12 -2.50 1.09
CA CYS A 225 12.11 -2.91 0.10
C CYS A 225 13.46 -2.26 0.38
N PHE A 226 14.48 -3.10 0.65
CA PHE A 226 15.88 -2.75 0.88
C PHE A 226 16.08 -1.76 2.04
N TYR A 227 16.87 -2.09 3.05
CA TYR A 227 17.45 -1.09 3.96
C TYR A 227 18.97 -1.18 3.89
N GLN A 228 19.59 -0.32 3.08
CA GLN A 228 21.04 -0.15 3.06
C GLN A 228 21.41 1.03 3.95
N GLY A 229 21.50 0.78 5.24
CA GLY A 229 22.13 1.69 6.19
C GLY A 229 22.95 0.88 7.17
N ASP A 230 24.24 1.21 7.31
CA ASP A 230 25.13 0.75 8.40
C ASP A 230 24.67 1.24 9.80
N ALA A 231 23.41 1.67 9.93
CA ALA A 231 22.80 2.16 11.15
C ALA A 231 21.92 1.07 11.74
N GLU A 232 22.53 -0.05 12.15
CA GLU A 232 21.90 -1.04 13.03
C GLU A 232 21.26 -0.36 14.27
N ASP A 233 21.77 0.80 14.67
CA ASP A 233 21.29 1.59 15.82
C ASP A 233 20.01 2.45 15.56
N GLU A 234 19.59 2.69 14.31
CA GLU A 234 18.34 3.42 14.01
C GLU A 234 17.14 2.47 13.77
N TYR A 235 17.38 1.16 13.68
CA TYR A 235 16.35 0.15 13.39
C TYR A 235 15.44 -0.15 14.60
N ASP A 236 15.95 0.07 15.82
CA ASP A 236 15.18 -0.12 17.07
C ASP A 236 13.90 0.73 17.12
N ASP A 237 13.89 1.89 16.46
CA ASP A 237 12.73 2.78 16.40
C ASP A 237 11.66 2.32 15.37
N TYR A 238 12.00 1.41 14.44
CA TYR A 238 11.13 1.00 13.33
C TYR A 238 10.60 -0.44 13.41
N TYR A 239 11.06 -1.29 14.34
CA TYR A 239 10.48 -2.64 14.52
C TYR A 239 8.97 -2.63 14.82
N SER A 240 8.43 -1.52 15.31
CA SER A 240 6.99 -1.33 15.54
C SER A 240 6.28 -0.55 14.42
N SER A 241 6.98 -0.26 13.33
CA SER A 241 6.46 0.55 12.23
C SER A 241 6.00 -0.33 11.08
N LEU A 242 4.85 0.00 10.51
CA LEU A 242 4.31 -0.70 9.35
C LEU A 242 4.55 0.13 8.09
N VAL A 243 4.97 -0.49 6.99
CA VAL A 243 4.98 0.21 5.69
C VAL A 243 3.55 0.51 5.30
N PHE A 244 3.21 1.78 5.14
CA PHE A 244 1.94 2.15 4.53
C PHE A 244 2.08 2.17 3.01
N PHE A 245 3.12 2.80 2.49
CA PHE A 245 3.31 2.95 1.04
C PHE A 245 4.78 2.89 0.66
N CYS A 246 5.11 1.99 -0.25
CA CYS A 246 6.40 1.91 -0.90
C CYS A 246 6.26 2.26 -2.38
N PHE A 247 7.20 3.04 -2.91
CA PHE A 247 7.30 3.25 -4.35
C PHE A 247 8.76 3.33 -4.82
N GLY A 248 8.96 2.91 -6.07
CA GLY A 248 10.27 2.93 -6.70
C GLY A 248 10.72 4.34 -7.11
N MET A 249 11.94 4.72 -6.74
CA MET A 249 12.54 6.01 -7.09
C MET A 249 14.01 5.86 -7.45
N GLY A 250 14.34 6.04 -8.73
CA GLY A 250 15.71 5.88 -9.20
C GLY A 250 16.14 4.42 -9.14
N GLU A 251 17.22 4.14 -8.41
CA GLU A 251 17.73 2.79 -8.14
C GLU A 251 17.26 2.24 -6.78
N GLY A 252 16.53 3.05 -6.00
CA GLY A 252 16.01 2.69 -4.69
C GLY A 252 14.48 2.79 -4.57
N HIS A 253 14.03 2.86 -3.33
CA HIS A 253 12.64 2.97 -2.93
C HIS A 253 12.49 4.07 -1.89
N VAL A 254 11.29 4.64 -1.78
CA VAL A 254 10.91 5.46 -0.62
C VAL A 254 9.79 4.72 0.10
N ASN A 255 10.02 4.44 1.36
CA ASN A 255 9.11 3.72 2.24
C ASN A 255 8.45 4.71 3.22
N PHE A 256 7.14 4.86 3.16
CA PHE A 256 6.36 5.63 4.12
C PHE A 256 5.84 4.72 5.23
N PHE A 257 6.39 4.87 6.42
CA PHE A 257 6.08 4.06 7.60
C PHE A 257 5.05 4.72 8.51
N ILE A 258 4.09 3.96 9.03
CA ILE A 258 3.24 4.34 10.17
C ILE A 258 3.95 3.92 11.46
N LYS A 259 4.31 4.90 12.29
CA LYS A 259 4.97 4.66 13.59
C LYS A 259 4.05 3.96 14.58
N ASN A 260 4.59 2.99 15.33
CA ASN A 260 3.88 2.21 16.34
C ASN A 260 2.63 1.47 15.83
N ALA A 261 2.56 1.20 14.52
CA ALA A 261 1.46 0.51 13.84
C ALA A 261 0.05 1.07 14.16
N LYS A 262 -0.06 2.35 14.55
CA LYS A 262 -1.35 2.96 14.90
C LYS A 262 -1.44 4.39 14.42
N LEU A 263 -2.49 4.66 13.65
CA LEU A 263 -2.77 5.98 13.12
C LEU A 263 -3.89 6.68 13.89
N ASP A 264 -3.65 7.92 14.32
CA ASP A 264 -4.65 8.81 14.90
C ASP A 264 -4.72 10.09 14.06
N VAL A 265 -5.72 10.14 13.18
CA VAL A 265 -5.91 11.25 12.24
C VAL A 265 -6.24 12.59 12.89
N ASN A 266 -6.54 12.61 14.20
CA ASN A 266 -6.74 13.85 14.95
C ASN A 266 -5.42 14.47 15.44
N LYS A 267 -4.32 13.71 15.32
CA LYS A 267 -2.96 14.18 15.62
C LYS A 267 -2.24 14.54 14.33
N ASP A 268 -1.07 15.15 14.51
CA ASP A 268 -0.20 15.53 13.41
C ASP A 268 0.26 14.29 12.64
N ILE A 269 -0.23 14.13 11.41
CA ILE A 269 0.09 12.99 10.54
C ILE A 269 1.58 12.95 10.20
N ASN A 270 2.26 14.10 10.06
CA ASN A 270 3.69 14.13 9.75
C ASN A 270 4.57 13.64 10.91
N LYS A 271 4.00 13.46 12.11
CA LYS A 271 4.71 12.82 13.24
C LYS A 271 4.46 11.33 13.34
N GLN A 272 3.46 10.83 12.61
CA GLN A 272 3.02 9.45 12.63
C GLN A 272 3.46 8.70 11.37
N ILE A 273 3.49 9.39 10.23
CA ILE A 273 3.97 8.86 8.96
C ILE A 273 5.33 9.47 8.64
N VAL A 274 6.35 8.64 8.45
CA VAL A 274 7.71 9.07 8.08
C VAL A 274 8.13 8.37 6.80
N GLY A 275 8.58 9.14 5.82
CA GLY A 275 9.18 8.60 4.60
C GLY A 275 10.70 8.45 4.74
N VAL A 276 11.21 7.29 4.36
CA VAL A 276 12.64 6.96 4.36
C VAL A 276 13.03 6.48 2.97
N TYR A 277 14.04 7.09 2.37
CA TYR A 277 14.63 6.58 1.13
C TYR A 277 15.60 5.45 1.45
N SER A 278 15.55 4.41 0.64
CA SER A 278 16.42 3.24 0.76
C SER A 278 16.85 2.81 -0.64
N GLY A 279 18.15 2.98 -0.94
CA GLY A 279 18.71 2.69 -2.25
C GLY A 279 20.18 2.30 -2.15
N THR A 280 20.69 1.76 -3.25
CA THR A 280 22.09 1.34 -3.43
C THR A 280 23.04 2.48 -3.76
#